data_AF-A0A0B4N626-F1
#
_entry.id   AF-A0A0B4N626-F1
#
_cell.length_a   1.000
_cell.length_b   1.000
_cell.length_c   1.000
_cell.angle_alpha   90.00
_cell.angle_beta   90.00
_cell.angle_gamma   90.00
#
_symmetry.space_group_name_H-M   'P 1'
#
loop_
_entity.id
_entity.type
_entity.pdbx_description
1 polymer ?
#
loop_
_entity_poly.entity_id
_entity_poly.type
_entity_poly.pdbx_seq_one_letter_code
_entity_poly.pdbx_strand_id
1 'polypeptide(L)'
;APGVMRFSAARMYHKRGSALKKFKKADGKKVAPAQEKYVVKKIGGAKNGGTRKVIKNKGPAFLCADRVQEVHRTVKNATKKTSLRSSITPGTVLIILAGRHKGKRVVFLKQLPKTGLLVVTGPHKLNNVPVRRIAQAFVIATSTKIDLSGATIPETLNDEYFRRKKEKVEKKGDQANLFATGVETYKVTDQRKADQKTVDKIVFDAIKKHPDAKTLRGYFSTRFHLAKKQAPHTLRF
;
A
#
# COMPACT_ATOMS: atom_id res chain seq x y z
N ALA A 1 -0.32 -4.70 -28.68
CA ALA A 1 -0.73 -5.54 -27.54
C ALA A 1 0.45 -5.72 -26.59
N PRO A 2 0.26 -5.93 -25.28
CA PRO A 2 1.35 -6.34 -24.40
C PRO A 2 2.02 -7.60 -24.95
N GLY A 3 3.36 -7.62 -24.99
CA GLY A 3 4.13 -8.72 -25.56
C GLY A 3 4.38 -8.65 -27.07
N VAL A 4 3.72 -7.75 -27.80
CA VAL A 4 3.97 -7.55 -29.24
C VAL A 4 4.68 -6.23 -29.45
N MET A 5 5.93 -6.28 -29.94
CA MET A 5 6.68 -5.08 -30.28
C MET A 5 6.08 -4.37 -31.49
N ARG A 6 6.06 -3.03 -31.46
CA ARG A 6 5.61 -2.21 -32.59
C ARG A 6 6.44 -2.41 -33.87
N PHE A 7 7.71 -2.80 -33.72
CA PHE A 7 8.65 -2.97 -34.82
C PHE A 7 9.16 -4.41 -34.88
N SER A 8 9.50 -4.88 -36.09
CA SER A 8 10.10 -6.19 -36.32
C SER A 8 11.47 -6.32 -35.64
N ALA A 9 11.87 -7.56 -35.38
CA ALA A 9 13.17 -7.87 -34.77
C ALA A 9 14.35 -7.30 -35.60
N ALA A 10 14.28 -7.39 -36.93
CA ALA A 10 15.31 -6.84 -37.83
C ALA A 10 15.45 -5.31 -37.69
N ARG A 11 14.34 -4.57 -37.70
CA ARG A 11 14.37 -3.11 -37.52
C ARG A 11 14.90 -2.72 -36.15
N MET A 12 14.55 -3.48 -35.11
CA MET A 12 15.09 -3.26 -33.76
C MET A 12 16.58 -3.61 -33.66
N TYR A 13 17.07 -4.63 -34.39
CA TYR A 13 18.48 -5.00 -34.44
C TYR A 13 19.34 -3.86 -35.01
N HIS A 14 18.91 -3.27 -36.12
CA HIS A 14 19.56 -2.09 -36.70
C HIS A 14 19.46 -0.86 -35.78
N LYS A 15 18.26 -0.55 -35.26
CA LYS A 15 18.04 0.62 -34.39
C LYS A 15 18.84 0.54 -33.08
N ARG A 16 19.02 -0.66 -32.51
CA ARG A 16 19.84 -0.86 -31.30
C ARG A 16 21.35 -0.82 -31.58
N GLY A 17 21.75 -0.78 -32.85
CA GLY A 17 23.15 -0.87 -33.26
C GLY A 17 23.81 -2.16 -32.78
N SER A 18 23.04 -3.24 -32.64
CA SER A 18 23.53 -4.51 -32.06
C SER A 18 24.66 -5.11 -32.90
N ALA A 19 24.67 -4.87 -34.21
CA ALA A 19 25.78 -5.24 -35.10
C ALA A 19 27.10 -4.53 -34.75
N LEU A 20 27.03 -3.30 -34.24
CA LEU A 20 28.18 -2.48 -33.86
C LEU A 20 28.64 -2.78 -32.43
N LYS A 21 27.71 -3.21 -31.55
CA LYS A 21 28.00 -3.65 -30.18
C LYS A 21 28.36 -5.14 -30.12
N LYS A 22 29.41 -5.55 -30.83
CA LYS A 22 29.99 -6.89 -30.61
C LYS A 22 30.80 -6.85 -29.33
N PHE A 23 30.25 -7.43 -28.25
CA PHE A 23 31.02 -7.68 -27.04
C PHE A 23 32.13 -8.67 -27.37
N LYS A 24 33.39 -8.22 -27.45
CA LYS A 24 34.53 -9.13 -27.40
C LYS A 24 34.41 -9.92 -26.10
N LYS A 25 34.57 -11.25 -26.14
CA LYS A 25 34.70 -12.04 -24.90
C LYS A 25 35.82 -11.38 -24.09
N ALA A 26 35.51 -10.95 -22.88
CA ALA A 26 36.54 -10.46 -21.99
C ALA A 26 37.50 -11.63 -21.71
N ASP A 27 38.75 -11.51 -22.14
CA ASP A 27 39.79 -12.44 -21.78
C ASP A 27 39.96 -12.38 -20.26
N GLY A 28 39.69 -13.50 -19.60
CA GLY A 28 39.75 -13.62 -18.16
C GLY A 28 38.47 -13.15 -17.47
N LYS A 29 37.61 -14.11 -17.11
CA LYS A 29 36.63 -13.90 -16.05
C LYS A 29 37.44 -13.54 -14.79
N LYS A 30 37.46 -12.27 -14.37
CA LYS A 30 38.02 -11.89 -13.06
C LYS A 30 37.37 -12.81 -12.02
N VAL A 31 38.14 -13.75 -11.48
CA VAL A 31 37.68 -14.63 -10.41
C VAL A 31 37.24 -13.69 -9.30
N ALA A 32 35.94 -13.67 -9.01
CA ALA A 32 35.42 -12.84 -7.94
C ALA A 32 36.20 -13.20 -6.66
N PRO A 33 36.72 -12.23 -5.90
CA PRO A 33 37.50 -12.52 -4.71
C PRO A 33 36.68 -13.44 -3.79
N ALA A 34 37.28 -14.55 -3.38
CA ALA A 34 36.63 -15.49 -2.48
C ALA A 34 36.27 -14.75 -1.19
N GLN A 35 34.99 -14.77 -0.81
CA GLN A 35 34.56 -14.11 0.42
C GLN A 35 35.28 -14.74 1.63
N GLU A 36 35.92 -13.91 2.44
CA GLU A 36 36.68 -14.37 3.61
C GLU A 36 35.75 -15.05 4.63
N LYS A 37 36.00 -16.35 4.88
CA LYS A 37 35.19 -17.18 5.80
C LYS A 37 35.47 -16.87 7.29
N TYR A 38 36.60 -16.23 7.59
CA TYR A 38 37.10 -16.01 8.94
C TYR A 38 37.31 -14.53 9.21
N VAL A 39 36.97 -14.10 10.42
CA VAL A 39 37.26 -12.78 10.99
C VAL A 39 38.36 -12.95 12.02
N VAL A 40 39.47 -12.21 11.87
CA VAL A 40 40.54 -12.17 12.87
C VAL A 40 40.09 -11.29 14.03
N LYS A 41 39.92 -11.87 15.21
CA LYS A 41 39.60 -11.14 16.45
C LYS A 41 40.86 -10.98 17.29
N LYS A 42 41.12 -9.76 17.77
CA LYS A 42 42.17 -9.49 18.77
C LYS A 42 41.70 -10.01 20.13
N ILE A 43 42.55 -10.74 20.84
CA ILE A 43 42.24 -11.34 22.15
C ILE A 43 43.17 -10.74 23.20
N GLY A 44 42.58 -10.36 24.33
CA GLY A 44 43.31 -9.82 25.48
C GLY A 44 43.96 -10.91 26.34
N GLY A 45 45.02 -10.54 27.06
CA GLY A 45 45.75 -11.37 28.01
C GLY A 45 47.22 -11.55 27.63
N ALA A 46 48.11 -11.34 28.60
CA ALA A 46 49.58 -11.25 28.42
C ALA A 46 50.24 -12.53 27.86
N LYS A 47 49.52 -13.65 27.75
CA LYS A 47 50.02 -14.94 27.24
C LYS A 47 49.11 -15.59 26.19
N ASN A 48 48.18 -14.85 25.58
CA ASN A 48 47.10 -15.42 24.77
C ASN A 48 47.28 -15.23 23.23
N GLY A 49 48.49 -14.91 22.77
CA GLY A 49 48.85 -14.88 21.34
C GLY A 49 48.21 -13.77 20.50
N GLY A 50 47.49 -12.83 21.12
CA GLY A 50 47.04 -11.57 20.51
C GLY A 50 45.88 -11.67 19.51
N THR A 51 45.79 -12.69 18.66
CA THR A 51 44.69 -12.83 17.67
C THR A 51 44.19 -14.26 17.48
N ARG A 52 42.91 -14.43 17.12
CA ARG A 52 42.33 -15.72 16.64
C ARG A 52 41.44 -15.52 15.43
N LYS A 53 41.48 -16.48 14.50
CA LYS A 53 40.56 -16.58 13.36
C LYS A 53 39.24 -17.21 13.82
N VAL A 54 38.12 -16.50 13.66
CA VAL A 54 36.77 -16.97 14.03
C VAL A 54 35.89 -17.01 12.79
N ILE A 55 35.17 -18.11 12.57
CA ILE A 55 34.21 -18.24 11.46
C ILE A 55 33.13 -17.15 11.56
N LYS A 56 32.87 -16.44 10.45
CA LYS A 56 31.92 -15.31 10.42
C LYS A 56 30.46 -15.75 10.64
N ASN A 57 30.05 -16.84 10.00
CA ASN A 57 28.71 -17.41 10.12
C ASN A 57 28.82 -18.82 10.71
N LYS A 58 28.61 -18.95 12.03
CA LYS A 58 28.51 -20.27 12.67
C LYS A 58 27.19 -20.91 12.27
N GLY A 59 27.23 -22.18 11.91
CA GLY A 59 26.02 -22.98 11.65
C GLY A 59 25.19 -23.20 12.92
N PRO A 60 23.99 -23.78 12.80
CA PRO A 60 23.18 -24.16 13.96
C PRO A 60 23.93 -25.19 14.82
N ALA A 61 23.79 -25.09 16.14
CA ALA A 61 24.40 -26.03 17.09
C ALA A 61 23.73 -27.42 17.04
N PHE A 62 22.45 -27.47 16.68
CA PHE A 62 21.66 -28.69 16.57
C PHE A 62 21.20 -28.89 15.13
N LEU A 63 21.26 -30.13 14.66
CA LEU A 63 20.68 -30.54 13.39
C LEU A 63 19.26 -31.05 13.66
N CYS A 64 18.27 -30.64 12.86
CA CYS A 64 16.94 -31.25 12.90
C CYS A 64 17.00 -32.66 12.27
N ALA A 65 16.39 -33.64 12.93
CA ALA A 65 16.25 -35.01 12.40
C ALA A 65 15.43 -35.02 11.10
N ASP A 66 14.35 -34.24 11.07
CA ASP A 66 13.54 -34.01 9.87
C ASP A 66 14.14 -32.88 9.04
N ARG A 67 15.11 -33.21 8.19
CA ARG A 67 15.66 -32.24 7.23
C ARG A 67 14.58 -31.99 6.17
N VAL A 68 13.95 -30.81 6.22
CA VAL A 68 13.05 -30.33 5.15
C VAL A 68 13.80 -30.45 3.82
N GLN A 69 13.33 -31.33 2.94
CA GLN A 69 13.90 -31.52 1.60
C GLN A 69 13.92 -30.19 0.85
N GLU A 70 14.84 -30.04 -0.11
CA GLU A 70 14.98 -28.81 -0.90
C GLU A 70 13.64 -28.43 -1.54
N VAL A 71 12.97 -27.43 -0.97
CA VAL A 71 11.70 -26.94 -1.48
C VAL A 71 11.98 -26.21 -2.79
N HIS A 72 11.29 -26.57 -3.87
CA HIS A 72 11.42 -25.90 -5.16
C HIS A 72 11.35 -24.38 -4.96
N ARG A 73 12.39 -23.66 -5.41
CA ARG A 73 12.49 -22.21 -5.22
C ARG A 73 11.37 -21.52 -6.00
N THR A 74 10.33 -21.12 -5.28
CA THR A 74 9.27 -20.27 -5.85
C THR A 74 9.75 -18.82 -5.85
N VAL A 75 9.83 -18.21 -7.04
CA VAL A 75 10.05 -16.77 -7.14
C VAL A 75 8.75 -16.08 -6.70
N LYS A 76 8.82 -15.33 -5.60
CA LYS A 76 7.68 -14.52 -5.17
C LYS A 76 7.43 -13.45 -6.22
N ASN A 77 6.27 -13.51 -6.87
CA ASN A 77 5.83 -12.47 -7.79
C ASN A 77 5.77 -11.13 -7.06
N ALA A 78 6.25 -10.06 -7.72
CA ALA A 78 6.08 -8.71 -7.21
C ALA A 78 4.59 -8.38 -7.08
N THR A 79 4.21 -7.66 -6.02
CA THR A 79 2.84 -7.18 -5.84
C THR A 79 2.46 -6.25 -6.99
N LYS A 80 1.48 -6.67 -7.79
CA LYS A 80 0.95 -5.88 -8.90
C LYS A 80 0.07 -4.75 -8.36
N LYS A 81 0.21 -3.55 -8.91
CA LYS A 81 -0.73 -2.45 -8.65
C LYS A 81 -2.11 -2.83 -9.20
N THR A 82 -3.17 -2.60 -8.43
CA THR A 82 -4.53 -2.85 -8.91
C THR A 82 -4.92 -1.82 -9.97
N SER A 83 -5.50 -2.28 -11.08
CA SER A 83 -6.03 -1.37 -12.10
C SER A 83 -7.27 -0.66 -11.55
N LEU A 84 -7.31 0.65 -11.76
CA LEU A 84 -8.47 1.46 -11.42
C LEU A 84 -9.60 1.21 -12.43
N ARG A 85 -10.85 1.14 -11.96
CA ARG A 85 -12.03 1.09 -12.85
C ARG A 85 -12.19 2.44 -13.55
N SER A 86 -12.60 2.43 -14.82
CA SER A 86 -12.84 3.65 -15.62
C SER A 86 -13.92 4.57 -15.04
N SER A 87 -14.90 4.01 -14.33
CA SER A 87 -15.96 4.77 -13.65
C SER A 87 -15.45 5.57 -12.45
N ILE A 88 -14.27 5.26 -11.93
CA ILE A 88 -13.70 5.94 -10.76
C ILE A 88 -12.72 6.98 -11.30
N THR A 89 -13.05 8.26 -11.16
CA THR A 89 -12.12 9.37 -11.46
C THR A 89 -11.98 10.24 -10.22
N PRO A 90 -10.85 10.95 -9.99
CA PRO A 90 -10.73 11.87 -8.86
C PRO A 90 -11.96 12.77 -8.76
N GLY A 91 -12.55 12.87 -7.56
CA GLY A 91 -13.78 13.62 -7.31
C GLY A 91 -15.10 12.86 -7.52
N THR A 92 -15.05 11.62 -8.04
CA THR A 92 -16.25 10.78 -8.17
C THR A 92 -16.82 10.45 -6.80
N VAL A 93 -18.14 10.52 -6.67
CA VAL A 93 -18.83 10.09 -5.45
C VAL A 93 -18.95 8.57 -5.45
N LEU A 94 -18.70 8.00 -4.28
CA LEU A 94 -18.56 6.58 -4.02
C LEU A 94 -19.52 6.18 -2.91
N ILE A 95 -20.23 5.06 -3.08
CA ILE A 95 -21.03 4.45 -2.02
C ILE A 95 -20.23 3.32 -1.40
N ILE A 96 -19.96 3.41 -0.10
CA ILE A 96 -19.25 2.34 0.63
C ILE A 96 -20.21 1.18 0.88
N LEU A 97 -19.79 -0.05 0.57
CA LEU A 97 -20.60 -1.26 0.82
C LEU A 97 -20.24 -1.97 2.13
N ALA A 98 -18.98 -1.90 2.56
CA ALA A 98 -18.47 -2.69 3.67
C ALA A 98 -17.94 -1.86 4.85
N GLY A 99 -17.97 -2.46 6.04
CA GLY A 99 -17.43 -1.90 7.27
C GLY A 99 -18.35 -0.90 7.98
N ARG A 100 -17.79 -0.16 8.95
CA ARG A 100 -18.52 0.78 9.82
C ARG A 100 -19.28 1.86 9.03
N HIS A 101 -18.75 2.27 7.88
CA HIS A 101 -19.29 3.34 7.06
C HIS A 101 -20.12 2.83 5.87
N LYS A 102 -20.59 1.57 5.89
CA LYS A 102 -21.49 1.02 4.85
C LYS A 102 -22.68 1.94 4.57
N GLY A 103 -23.10 2.05 3.32
CA GLY A 103 -24.16 2.94 2.84
C GLY A 103 -23.78 4.43 2.80
N LYS A 104 -22.68 4.89 3.41
CA LYS A 104 -22.32 6.31 3.35
C LYS A 104 -21.77 6.67 1.97
N ARG A 105 -22.06 7.89 1.53
CA ARG A 105 -21.59 8.48 0.27
C ARG A 105 -20.35 9.32 0.51
N VAL A 106 -19.33 9.15 -0.33
CA VAL A 106 -17.97 9.58 0.00
C VAL A 106 -17.23 10.00 -1.27
N VAL A 107 -16.29 10.93 -1.19
CA VAL A 107 -15.58 11.44 -2.37
C VAL A 107 -14.27 10.69 -2.56
N PHE A 108 -14.01 10.24 -3.79
CA PHE A 108 -12.73 9.66 -4.18
C PHE A 108 -11.64 10.74 -4.34
N LEU A 109 -10.50 10.56 -3.70
CA LEU A 109 -9.38 11.50 -3.80
C LEU A 109 -8.29 10.99 -4.75
N LYS A 110 -7.60 9.92 -4.35
CA LYS A 110 -6.49 9.32 -5.10
C LYS A 110 -6.37 7.83 -4.84
N GLN A 111 -5.76 7.10 -5.77
CA GLN A 111 -5.38 5.70 -5.56
C GLN A 111 -3.96 5.63 -4.97
N LEU A 112 -3.76 4.78 -3.97
CA LEU A 112 -2.45 4.58 -3.36
C LEU A 112 -1.53 3.76 -4.27
N PRO A 113 -0.24 4.13 -4.39
CA PRO A 113 0.65 3.54 -5.37
C PRO A 113 1.06 2.10 -5.02
N LYS A 114 1.26 1.77 -3.74
CA LYS A 114 1.80 0.46 -3.31
C LYS A 114 0.70 -0.59 -3.16
N THR A 115 -0.40 -0.23 -2.49
CA THR A 115 -1.51 -1.18 -2.25
C THR A 115 -2.61 -1.12 -3.29
N GLY A 116 -2.70 -0.04 -4.06
CA GLY A 116 -3.80 0.17 -5.00
C GLY A 116 -5.15 0.46 -4.35
N LEU A 117 -5.19 0.66 -3.02
CA LEU A 117 -6.40 1.05 -2.29
C LEU A 117 -6.79 2.49 -2.62
N LEU A 118 -8.09 2.77 -2.54
CA LEU A 118 -8.64 4.10 -2.77
C LEU A 118 -8.53 4.91 -1.47
N VAL A 119 -8.00 6.12 -1.56
CA VAL A 119 -8.13 7.14 -0.51
C VAL A 119 -9.42 7.90 -0.76
N VAL A 120 -10.26 7.89 0.25
CA VAL A 120 -11.64 8.34 0.16
C VAL A 120 -11.92 9.22 1.38
N THR A 121 -12.61 10.34 1.19
CA THR A 121 -13.00 11.25 2.28
C THR A 121 -14.47 11.58 2.18
N GLY A 122 -15.18 11.43 3.29
CA GLY A 122 -16.53 11.96 3.41
C GLY A 122 -16.37 13.24 4.18
N PRO A 123 -16.81 14.40 3.68
CA PRO A 123 -16.62 15.65 4.42
C PRO A 123 -17.00 15.42 5.88
N HIS A 124 -16.03 15.42 6.80
CA HIS A 124 -16.19 14.71 8.09
C HIS A 124 -17.35 15.30 8.89
N LYS A 125 -17.54 16.62 8.75
CA LYS A 125 -18.65 17.38 9.33
C LYS A 125 -20.04 16.96 8.82
N LEU A 126 -20.17 16.41 7.61
CA LEU A 126 -21.45 15.98 7.04
C LEU A 126 -21.80 14.54 7.43
N ASN A 127 -20.84 13.62 7.32
CA ASN A 127 -21.14 12.19 7.38
C ASN A 127 -20.24 11.39 8.33
N ASN A 128 -19.35 12.02 9.10
CA ASN A 128 -18.45 11.37 10.06
C ASN A 128 -17.62 10.23 9.42
N VAL A 129 -17.19 10.38 8.17
CA VAL A 129 -16.26 9.46 7.50
C VAL A 129 -14.92 10.15 7.35
N PRO A 130 -13.90 9.82 8.17
CA PRO A 130 -12.59 10.44 8.00
C PRO A 130 -11.93 10.01 6.69
N VAL A 131 -10.82 10.66 6.33
CA VAL A 131 -9.93 10.21 5.27
C VAL A 131 -9.52 8.77 5.57
N ARG A 132 -9.90 7.86 4.68
CA ARG A 132 -9.78 6.42 4.91
C ARG A 132 -9.43 5.68 3.63
N ARG A 133 -8.69 4.57 3.80
CA ARG A 133 -8.44 3.62 2.71
C ARG A 133 -9.57 2.62 2.56
N ILE A 134 -9.99 2.38 1.32
CA ILE A 134 -11.03 1.40 0.97
C ILE A 134 -10.60 0.64 -0.29
N ALA A 135 -10.90 -0.66 -0.35
CA ALA A 135 -10.67 -1.44 -1.56
C ALA A 135 -11.76 -1.16 -2.60
N GLN A 136 -11.35 -1.07 -3.86
CA GLN A 136 -12.23 -0.77 -4.99
C GLN A 136 -13.42 -1.73 -5.13
N ALA A 137 -13.28 -2.99 -4.69
CA ALA A 137 -14.34 -4.00 -4.75
C ALA A 137 -15.53 -3.69 -3.82
N PHE A 138 -15.31 -2.92 -2.74
CA PHE A 138 -16.35 -2.62 -1.75
C PHE A 138 -17.00 -1.26 -1.96
N VAL A 139 -17.00 -0.78 -3.19
CA VAL A 139 -17.47 0.55 -3.55
C VAL A 139 -18.29 0.51 -4.85
N ILE A 140 -19.41 1.20 -4.84
CA ILE A 140 -20.14 1.57 -6.06
C ILE A 140 -19.72 2.98 -6.46
N ALA A 141 -19.27 3.13 -7.70
CA ALA A 141 -19.01 4.45 -8.28
C ALA A 141 -20.33 5.00 -8.82
N THR A 142 -20.70 6.21 -8.41
CA THR A 142 -21.87 6.90 -8.94
C THR A 142 -21.50 7.79 -10.11
N SER A 143 -22.49 8.20 -10.89
CA SER A 143 -22.32 9.14 -12.01
C SER A 143 -21.96 10.56 -11.56
N THR A 144 -22.28 10.91 -10.32
CA THR A 144 -21.98 12.24 -9.75
C THR A 144 -20.50 12.45 -9.49
N LYS A 145 -20.00 13.60 -9.94
CA LYS A 145 -18.58 14.00 -9.83
C LYS A 145 -18.48 15.40 -9.25
N ILE A 146 -17.54 15.59 -8.34
CA ILE A 146 -17.14 16.90 -7.82
C ILE A 146 -15.82 17.24 -8.47
N ASP A 147 -15.69 18.44 -9.02
CA ASP A 147 -14.44 18.86 -9.62
C ASP A 147 -13.38 19.16 -8.54
N LEU A 148 -12.27 18.41 -8.59
CA LEU A 148 -11.11 18.57 -7.71
C LEU A 148 -9.87 19.06 -8.49
N SER A 149 -10.04 19.55 -9.72
CA SER A 149 -8.96 19.91 -10.66
C SER A 149 -7.97 20.97 -10.15
N GLY A 150 -8.34 21.77 -9.14
CA GLY A 150 -7.47 22.78 -8.52
C GLY A 150 -6.91 22.42 -7.14
N ALA A 151 -7.11 21.18 -6.68
CA ALA A 151 -6.85 20.79 -5.31
C ALA A 151 -5.62 19.89 -5.16
N THR A 152 -4.60 20.36 -4.45
CA THR A 152 -3.43 19.55 -4.09
C THR A 152 -3.77 18.65 -2.89
N ILE A 153 -3.99 17.36 -3.17
CA ILE A 153 -4.14 16.36 -2.11
C ILE A 153 -2.77 16.16 -1.43
N PRO A 154 -2.66 16.24 -0.10
CA PRO A 154 -1.38 16.09 0.59
C PRO A 154 -0.64 14.80 0.20
N GLU A 155 0.64 14.93 -0.10
CA GLU A 155 1.51 13.78 -0.40
C GLU A 155 1.73 12.89 0.82
N THR A 156 1.61 13.46 2.01
CA THR A 156 1.67 12.78 3.32
C THR A 156 0.69 11.61 3.44
N LEU A 157 -0.43 11.64 2.69
CA LEU A 157 -1.43 10.56 2.65
C LEU A 157 -0.93 9.38 1.80
N ASN A 158 0.02 8.63 2.34
CA ASN A 158 0.63 7.45 1.73
C ASN A 158 0.20 6.14 2.41
N ASP A 159 0.68 5.00 1.91
CA ASP A 159 0.31 3.68 2.45
C ASP A 159 0.74 3.44 3.90
N GLU A 160 1.82 4.09 4.32
CA GLU A 160 2.41 3.98 5.66
C GLU A 160 1.61 4.79 6.68
N TYR A 161 1.16 5.99 6.29
CA TYR A 161 0.28 6.84 7.08
C TYR A 161 -0.98 6.13 7.57
N PHE A 162 -1.57 5.30 6.71
CA PHE A 162 -2.78 4.54 7.02
C PHE A 162 -2.52 3.13 7.58
N ARG A 163 -1.26 2.73 7.75
CA ARG A 163 -0.93 1.41 8.30
C ARG A 163 -1.37 1.36 9.77
N ARG A 164 -2.03 0.27 10.17
CA ARG A 164 -2.34 0.05 11.58
C ARG A 164 -1.04 -0.19 12.33
N LYS A 165 -0.81 0.57 13.39
CA LYS A 165 0.26 0.26 14.36
C LYS A 165 -0.13 -1.04 15.07
N LYS A 166 0.81 -1.97 15.14
CA LYS A 166 0.71 -3.17 15.95
C LYS A 166 1.78 -3.04 17.01
N GLU A 167 1.38 -2.99 18.26
CA GLU A 167 2.34 -3.05 19.35
C GLU A 167 2.91 -4.46 19.43
N LYS A 168 4.21 -4.55 19.70
CA LYS A 168 4.82 -5.85 19.94
C LYS A 168 4.35 -6.30 21.30
N VAL A 169 3.49 -7.32 21.32
CA VAL A 169 3.17 -8.02 22.55
C VAL A 169 4.45 -8.71 23.00
N GLU A 170 5.03 -8.26 24.11
CA GLU A 170 6.12 -8.97 24.75
C GLU A 170 5.61 -10.33 25.19
N LYS A 171 6.33 -11.39 24.84
CA LYS A 171 6.04 -12.73 25.35
C LYS A 171 6.47 -12.79 26.81
N LYS A 172 5.64 -12.24 27.69
CA LYS A 172 5.67 -12.62 29.11
C LYS A 172 5.22 -14.08 29.12
N GLY A 173 6.00 -14.98 29.72
CA GLY A 173 5.80 -16.43 29.64
C GLY A 173 4.43 -16.91 30.14
N ASP A 174 4.25 -18.22 30.30
CA ASP A 174 2.94 -18.85 30.57
C ASP A 174 2.21 -18.34 31.83
N GLN A 175 2.88 -17.57 32.70
CA GLN A 175 2.32 -16.93 33.89
C GLN A 175 1.88 -15.46 33.69
N ALA A 176 1.90 -14.94 32.46
CA ALA A 176 1.47 -13.57 32.19
C ALA A 176 -0.06 -13.43 32.30
N ASN A 177 -0.53 -12.54 33.17
CA ASN A 177 -1.95 -12.18 33.27
C ASN A 177 -2.45 -11.55 31.96
N LEU A 178 -2.98 -12.40 31.06
CA LEU A 178 -3.54 -12.04 29.74
C LEU A 178 -4.64 -10.96 29.81
N PHE A 179 -5.29 -10.82 30.96
CA PHE A 179 -6.40 -9.89 31.19
C PHE A 179 -5.98 -8.55 31.83
N ALA A 180 -4.73 -8.41 32.29
CA ALA A 180 -4.25 -7.19 32.94
C ALA A 180 -3.94 -6.07 31.93
N THR A 181 -3.57 -6.41 30.70
CA THR A 181 -3.41 -5.44 29.62
C THR A 181 -4.79 -5.13 29.03
N GLY A 182 -5.46 -4.12 29.58
CA GLY A 182 -6.74 -3.64 29.07
C GLY A 182 -6.69 -3.36 27.56
N VAL A 183 -7.83 -3.52 26.87
CA VAL A 183 -7.92 -3.29 25.43
C VAL A 183 -7.72 -1.80 25.15
N GLU A 184 -6.52 -1.41 24.73
CA GLU A 184 -6.25 -0.02 24.35
C GLU A 184 -7.06 0.37 23.11
N THR A 185 -8.01 1.29 23.30
CA THR A 185 -8.81 1.83 22.20
C THR A 185 -7.98 2.82 21.39
N TYR A 186 -8.11 2.77 20.07
CA TYR A 186 -7.41 3.67 19.17
C TYR A 186 -7.73 5.15 19.44
N LYS A 187 -6.72 5.93 19.81
CA LYS A 187 -6.80 7.40 19.92
C LYS A 187 -6.30 8.07 18.62
N VAL A 188 -7.05 9.06 18.15
CA VAL A 188 -6.72 9.81 16.93
C VAL A 188 -5.61 10.81 17.25
N THR A 189 -4.49 10.70 16.53
CA THR A 189 -3.35 11.63 16.61
C THR A 189 -3.71 13.02 16.07
N ASP A 190 -3.13 14.08 16.60
CA ASP A 190 -3.44 15.46 16.18
C ASP A 190 -3.08 15.75 14.72
N GLN A 191 -2.02 15.11 14.20
CA GLN A 191 -1.70 15.14 12.77
C GLN A 191 -2.89 14.71 11.89
N ARG A 192 -3.60 13.63 12.26
CA ARG A 192 -4.77 13.16 11.51
C ARG A 192 -5.93 14.15 11.56
N LYS A 193 -6.09 14.86 12.68
CA LYS A 193 -7.12 15.91 12.79
C LYS A 193 -6.77 17.10 11.91
N ALA A 194 -5.50 17.49 11.85
CA ALA A 194 -5.02 18.58 10.98
C ALA A 194 -5.19 18.23 9.51
N ASP A 195 -4.72 17.04 9.08
CA ASP A 195 -4.85 16.55 7.71
C ASP A 195 -6.33 16.41 7.28
N GLN A 196 -7.21 16.00 8.20
CA GLN A 196 -8.64 15.94 7.92
C GLN A 196 -9.21 17.33 7.62
N LYS A 197 -8.84 18.35 8.41
CA LYS A 197 -9.33 19.72 8.22
C LYS A 197 -8.88 20.30 6.88
N THR A 198 -7.63 20.05 6.47
CA THR A 198 -7.10 20.55 5.19
C THR A 198 -7.82 19.90 4.01
N VAL A 199 -7.99 18.57 4.04
CA VAL A 199 -8.71 17.83 3.00
C VAL A 199 -10.19 18.20 2.96
N ASP A 200 -10.84 18.34 4.12
CA ASP A 200 -12.25 18.73 4.17
C ASP A 200 -12.47 20.14 3.62
N LYS A 201 -11.58 21.10 3.92
CA LYS A 201 -11.66 22.46 3.37
C LYS A 201 -11.68 22.43 1.84
N ILE A 202 -10.74 21.69 1.24
CA ILE A 202 -10.65 21.48 -0.20
C ILE A 202 -11.98 20.94 -0.76
N VAL A 203 -12.52 19.88 -0.16
CA VAL A 203 -13.74 19.23 -0.67
C VAL A 203 -14.96 20.13 -0.45
N PHE A 204 -15.04 20.86 0.66
CA PHE A 204 -16.13 21.81 0.90
C PHE A 204 -16.13 22.95 -0.10
N ASP A 205 -14.96 23.49 -0.44
CA ASP A 205 -14.86 24.56 -1.42
C ASP A 205 -15.23 24.07 -2.83
N ALA A 206 -14.88 22.83 -3.16
CA ALA A 206 -15.35 22.18 -4.40
C ALA A 206 -16.88 21.95 -4.39
N ILE A 207 -17.47 21.49 -3.29
CA ILE A 207 -18.92 21.30 -3.16
C ILE A 207 -19.67 22.62 -3.28
N LYS A 208 -19.15 23.72 -2.72
CA LYS A 208 -19.77 25.06 -2.81
C LYS A 208 -19.82 25.59 -4.25
N LYS A 209 -18.81 25.27 -5.07
CA LYS A 209 -18.74 25.69 -6.48
C LYS A 209 -19.67 24.88 -7.39
N HIS A 210 -20.10 23.70 -6.96
CA HIS A 210 -20.99 22.86 -7.75
C HIS A 210 -22.40 23.49 -7.85
N PRO A 211 -23.08 23.44 -9.01
CA PRO A 211 -24.42 24.02 -9.17
C PRO A 211 -25.41 23.46 -8.13
N ASP A 212 -25.32 22.16 -7.86
CA ASP A 212 -26.15 21.44 -6.89
C ASP A 212 -25.62 21.49 -5.44
N ALA A 213 -24.90 22.54 -5.04
CA ALA A 213 -24.25 22.61 -3.72
C ALA A 213 -25.19 22.31 -2.53
N LYS A 214 -26.43 22.81 -2.58
CA LYS A 214 -27.43 22.62 -1.51
C LYS A 214 -27.87 21.16 -1.40
N THR A 215 -28.21 20.53 -2.54
CA THR A 215 -28.68 19.15 -2.58
C THR A 215 -27.55 18.16 -2.30
N LEU A 216 -26.32 18.45 -2.75
CA LEU A 216 -25.13 17.63 -2.47
C LEU A 216 -24.84 17.52 -0.97
N ARG A 217 -25.03 18.59 -0.18
CA ARG A 217 -24.87 18.52 1.27
C ARG A 217 -25.82 17.50 1.90
N GLY A 218 -27.10 17.51 1.52
CA GLY A 218 -28.08 16.50 1.95
C GLY A 218 -27.74 15.10 1.42
N TYR A 219 -27.23 15.00 0.20
CA TYR A 219 -26.81 13.76 -0.42
C TYR A 219 -25.68 13.07 0.35
N PHE A 220 -24.69 13.82 0.83
CA PHE A 220 -23.59 13.28 1.64
C PHE A 220 -24.02 12.89 3.06
N SER A 221 -24.97 13.61 3.65
CA SER A 221 -25.48 13.33 5.00
C SER A 221 -26.36 12.07 5.05
N THR A 222 -27.00 11.70 3.94
CA THR A 222 -27.88 10.53 3.87
C THR A 222 -27.11 9.24 3.55
N ARG A 223 -27.71 8.10 3.92
CA ARG A 223 -27.16 6.76 3.64
C ARG A 223 -27.89 6.16 2.45
N PHE A 224 -27.15 5.47 1.59
CA PHE A 224 -27.69 4.57 0.59
C PHE A 224 -28.25 3.31 1.27
N HIS A 225 -29.47 2.97 0.90
CA HIS A 225 -30.11 1.70 1.16
C HIS A 225 -31.03 1.39 -0.03
N LEU A 226 -31.38 0.12 -0.20
CA LEU A 226 -32.41 -0.28 -1.16
C LEU A 226 -33.75 -0.24 -0.43
N ALA A 227 -34.73 0.46 -1.00
CA ALA A 227 -36.10 0.41 -0.52
C ALA A 227 -36.84 -0.83 -1.06
N LYS A 228 -38.03 -1.10 -0.52
CA LYS A 228 -38.90 -2.17 -1.03
C LYS A 228 -39.16 -1.95 -2.53
N LYS A 229 -39.06 -3.02 -3.32
CA LYS A 229 -39.22 -3.02 -4.80
C LYS A 229 -38.14 -2.26 -5.60
N GLN A 230 -37.00 -1.89 -4.99
CA GLN A 230 -35.85 -1.37 -5.75
C GLN A 230 -34.85 -2.48 -6.06
N ALA A 231 -34.76 -2.89 -7.32
CA ALA A 231 -33.83 -3.91 -7.78
C ALA A 231 -32.50 -3.28 -8.25
N PRO A 232 -31.32 -3.70 -7.75
CA PRO A 232 -30.05 -3.05 -8.09
C PRO A 232 -29.69 -3.04 -9.57
N HIS A 233 -30.13 -4.04 -10.34
CA HIS A 233 -29.85 -4.15 -11.77
C HIS A 233 -30.62 -3.11 -12.61
N THR A 234 -31.70 -2.53 -12.08
CA THR A 234 -32.46 -1.46 -12.74
C THR A 234 -31.97 -0.07 -12.34
N LEU A 235 -31.21 0.05 -11.24
CA LEU A 235 -30.72 1.32 -10.74
C LEU A 235 -29.52 1.80 -11.57
N ARG A 236 -29.53 3.09 -11.91
CA ARG A 236 -28.37 3.79 -12.45
C ARG A 236 -27.70 4.53 -11.31
N PHE A 237 -26.46 4.14 -11.04
CA PHE A 237 -25.63 4.74 -10.00
C PHE A 237 -24.86 5.94 -10.55
#